data_AF-A0A1G9W0Y9-F1
#
_entry.id   AF-A0A1G9W0Y9-F1
#
_cell.length_a   1.000
_cell.length_b   1.000
_cell.length_c   1.000
_cell.angle_alpha   90.00
_cell.angle_beta   90.00
_cell.angle_gamma   90.00
#
_symmetry.space_group_name_H-M   'P 1'
#
loop_
_entity.id
_entity.type
_entity.pdbx_description
1 polymer ?
#
loop_
_entity_poly.entity_id
_entity_poly.type
_entity_poly.pdbx_seq_one_letter_code
_entity_poly.pdbx_strand_id
1 'polypeptide(L)' 'MWAERADDDIFEALLRRTITETVLAGLDHESPGATDLITRLRHYAWRASQEQLSPQTLQVIASARRLLGDRPGARLDA' A
#
# COMPACT_ATOMS: atom_id res chain seq x y z
N MET A 1 1.88 -27.30 4.01
CA MET A 1 2.77 -26.37 4.72
C MET A 1 3.83 -25.66 3.88
N TRP A 2 4.52 -26.27 2.89
CA TRP A 2 5.43 -25.52 2.00
C TRP A 2 4.70 -24.82 0.85
N ALA A 3 3.63 -25.44 0.34
CA ALA A 3 2.78 -24.87 -0.70
C ALA A 3 2.03 -23.60 -0.23
N GLU A 4 1.51 -23.60 1.01
CA GLU A 4 0.85 -22.41 1.60
C GLU A 4 1.82 -21.22 1.70
N ARG A 5 3.06 -21.46 2.15
CA ARG A 5 4.08 -20.40 2.21
C ARG A 5 4.45 -19.84 0.84
N ALA A 6 4.53 -20.70 -0.17
CA ALA A 6 4.82 -20.28 -1.54
C ALA A 6 3.65 -19.48 -2.14
N ASP A 7 2.40 -19.82 -1.79
CA ASP A 7 1.21 -19.10 -2.23
C ASP A 7 1.13 -17.71 -1.58
N ASP A 8 1.40 -17.63 -0.27
CA ASP A 8 1.51 -16.36 0.47
C ASP A 8 2.61 -15.46 -0.14
N ASP A 9 3.78 -16.02 -0.46
CA ASP A 9 4.89 -15.28 -1.07
C ASP A 9 4.52 -14.74 -2.48
N ILE A 10 3.80 -15.52 -3.29
CA ILE A 10 3.33 -15.11 -4.62
C ILE A 10 2.28 -14.01 -4.50
N PHE A 11 1.30 -14.17 -3.61
CA PHE A 11 0.28 -13.15 -3.36
C PHE A 11 0.93 -11.85 -2.91
N GLU A 12 1.86 -11.89 -1.96
CA GLU A 12 2.57 -10.71 -1.47
C GLU A 12 3.45 -10.07 -2.54
N ALA A 13 4.08 -10.85 -3.43
CA ALA A 13 4.82 -10.32 -4.57
C ALA A 13 3.89 -9.56 -5.55
N LEU A 14 2.73 -10.11 -5.87
CA LEU A 14 1.73 -9.47 -6.72
C LEU A 14 1.19 -8.19 -6.08
N LEU A 15 0.84 -8.24 -4.78
CA LEU A 15 0.35 -7.08 -4.03
C LEU A 15 1.36 -5.93 -4.03
N ARG A 16 2.65 -6.22 -3.75
CA ARG A 16 3.71 -5.21 -3.77
C ARG A 16 3.86 -4.57 -5.15
N ARG A 17 3.80 -5.39 -6.22
CA ARG A 17 3.88 -4.89 -7.60
C ARG A 17 2.71 -3.97 -7.92
N THR A 18 1.48 -4.39 -7.64
CA THR A 18 0.27 -3.59 -7.88
C THR A 18 0.32 -2.26 -7.13
N ILE A 19 0.73 -2.25 -5.86
CA ILE A 19 0.89 -1.01 -5.09
C ILE A 19 1.91 -0.09 -5.75
N THR A 20 3.06 -0.64 -6.16
CA THR A 20 4.15 0.14 -6.78
C THR A 20 3.69 0.76 -8.11
N GLU A 21 3.08 -0.03 -8.98
CA GLU A 21 2.58 0.44 -10.28
C GLU A 21 1.50 1.52 -10.13
N THR A 22 0.59 1.33 -9.16
CA THR A 22 -0.49 2.30 -8.92
C THR A 22 0.04 3.62 -8.36
N VAL A 23 1.03 3.57 -7.46
CA VAL A 23 1.67 4.76 -6.90
C VAL A 23 2.44 5.53 -7.97
N LEU A 24 3.21 4.83 -8.82
CA LEU A 24 3.91 5.48 -9.92
C LEU A 24 2.94 6.17 -10.88
N ALA A 25 1.84 5.49 -11.25
CA ALA A 25 0.81 6.08 -12.11
C ALA A 25 0.13 7.30 -11.46
N GLY A 26 -0.11 7.27 -10.15
CA GLY A 26 -0.69 8.39 -9.40
C GLY A 26 0.25 9.56 -9.13
N LEU A 27 1.58 9.36 -9.24
CA LEU A 27 2.58 10.42 -9.18
C LEU A 27 2.80 11.09 -10.55
N ASP A 28 2.68 10.33 -11.64
CA ASP A 28 2.94 10.79 -13.01
C ASP A 28 1.79 11.65 -13.57
N HIS A 29 0.58 11.46 -13.06
CA HIS A 29 -0.58 12.30 -13.38
C HIS A 29 -1.00 13.06 -12.13
N GLU A 30 -1.12 14.39 -12.18
CA GLU A 30 -1.78 15.24 -11.16
C GLU A 30 -3.29 14.94 -11.11
N SER A 31 -3.62 13.67 -10.94
CA SER A 31 -4.96 13.13 -11.12
C SER A 31 -5.75 13.30 -9.83
N PRO A 32 -7.02 13.73 -9.90
CA PRO A 32 -7.93 13.75 -8.76
C PRO A 32 -8.08 12.38 -8.06
N GLY A 33 -7.61 11.29 -8.68
CA GLY A 33 -7.55 9.95 -8.08
C GLY A 33 -6.45 9.72 -7.03
N ALA A 34 -5.54 10.67 -6.77
CA ALA A 34 -4.52 10.52 -5.73
C ALA A 34 -5.13 10.39 -4.31
N THR A 35 -6.22 11.09 -4.04
CA THR A 35 -6.99 11.00 -2.77
C THR A 35 -7.64 9.62 -2.62
N ASP A 36 -8.15 9.05 -3.71
CA ASP A 36 -8.71 7.69 -3.73
C ASP A 36 -7.61 6.63 -3.52
N LEU A 37 -6.41 6.88 -4.05
CA LEU A 37 -5.26 5.99 -3.89
C LEU A 37 -4.75 5.97 -2.45
N ILE A 38 -4.65 7.12 -1.78
CA ILE A 38 -4.30 7.20 -0.36
C ILE A 38 -5.33 6.42 0.48
N THR A 39 -6.62 6.58 0.19
CA THR A 39 -7.69 5.88 0.89
C THR A 39 -7.57 4.36 0.74
N ARG A 40 -7.29 3.88 -0.48
CA ARG A 40 -7.04 2.45 -0.73
C ARG A 40 -5.80 1.94 0.00
N LEU A 41 -4.71 2.70 0.00
CA LEU A 41 -3.49 2.31 0.71
C LEU A 41 -3.67 2.25 2.23
N ARG A 42 -4.48 3.14 2.81
CA ARG A 42 -4.87 3.05 4.23
C ARG A 42 -5.68 1.78 4.50
N HIS A 43 -6.62 1.43 3.63
CA HIS A 43 -7.39 0.19 3.74
C HIS A 43 -6.49 -1.05 3.62
N TYR A 44 -5.53 -1.05 2.68
CA TYR A 44 -4.55 -2.14 2.57
C TYR A 44 -3.61 -2.22 3.77
N ALA A 45 -3.19 -1.10 4.36
CA ALA A 45 -2.40 -1.11 5.59
C ALA A 45 -3.17 -1.76 6.75
N TRP A 46 -4.46 -1.44 6.89
CA TRP A 46 -5.32 -2.03 7.90
C TRP A 46 -5.50 -3.54 7.67
N ARG A 47 -5.85 -3.94 6.44
CA ARG A 47 -5.98 -5.36 6.05
C ARG A 47 -4.68 -6.14 6.28
N ALA A 48 -3.55 -5.59 5.85
CA ALA A 48 -2.24 -6.21 5.99
C ALA A 48 -1.85 -6.45 7.45
N SER A 49 -2.25 -5.53 8.35
CA SER A 49 -2.05 -5.71 9.79
C SER A 49 -2.93 -6.81 10.37
N GLN A 50 -4.18 -6.95 9.90
CA GLN A 50 -5.11 -7.98 10.37
C GLN A 50 -4.74 -9.37 9.85
N GLU A 51 -4.26 -9.43 8.61
CA GLU A 51 -3.84 -10.67 7.93
C GLU A 51 -2.39 -11.04 8.26
N GLN A 52 -1.70 -10.28 9.12
CA GLN A 52 -0.30 -10.50 9.53
C GLN A 52 0.66 -10.69 8.34
N LEU A 53 0.44 -9.90 7.29
CA LEU A 53 1.31 -9.93 6.10
C LEU A 53 2.75 -9.56 6.45
N SER A 54 3.68 -9.94 5.59
CA SER A 54 5.09 -9.78 5.88
C SER A 54 5.48 -8.32 6.19
N PRO A 55 6.54 -8.12 7.01
CA PRO A 55 7.07 -6.79 7.28
C PRO A 55 7.45 -6.01 6.01
N GLN A 56 7.86 -6.72 4.94
CA GLN A 56 8.22 -6.10 3.67
C GLN A 56 6.99 -5.49 2.98
N THR A 57 5.86 -6.20 2.98
CA THR A 57 4.60 -5.72 2.42
C THR A 57 4.07 -4.50 3.18
N LEU A 58 4.15 -4.52 4.51
CA LEU A 58 3.82 -3.36 5.35
C LEU A 58 4.72 -2.16 5.04
N GLN A 59 6.01 -2.37 4.82
CA GLN A 59 6.97 -1.30 4.51
C GLN A 59 6.71 -0.67 3.13
N VAL A 60 6.31 -1.47 2.13
CA VAL A 60 5.91 -0.98 0.80
C VAL A 60 4.67 -0.09 0.93
N ILE A 61 3.63 -0.54 1.63
CA ILE A 61 2.41 0.25 1.85
C ILE A 61 2.72 1.56 2.59
N ALA A 62 3.53 1.51 3.64
CA ALA A 62 3.92 2.70 4.40
C ALA A 62 4.73 3.70 3.55
N SER A 63 5.59 3.20 2.66
CA SER A 63 6.40 4.04 1.78
C SER A 63 5.57 4.67 0.67
N ALA A 64 4.65 3.90 0.06
CA ALA A 64 3.67 4.38 -0.90
C ALA A 64 2.83 5.54 -0.34
N ARG A 65 2.30 5.38 0.88
CA ARG A 65 1.55 6.43 1.58
C ARG A 65 2.36 7.70 1.77
N ARG A 66 3.62 7.58 2.21
CA ARG A 66 4.52 8.74 2.38
C ARG A 66 4.82 9.47 1.07
N LEU A 67 5.05 8.74 -0.02
CA LEU A 67 5.31 9.32 -1.34
C LEU A 67 4.11 10.12 -1.85
N LEU A 68 2.91 9.67 -1.56
CA LEU A 68 1.66 10.36 -1.91
C LEU A 68 1.26 11.46 -0.91
N GLY A 69 2.11 11.79 0.06
CA GLY A 69 1.85 12.86 1.03
C GLY A 69 1.01 12.47 2.24
N ASP A 70 0.63 11.19 2.38
CA ASP A 70 -0.09 10.68 3.55
C ASP A 70 0.87 10.45 4.72
N ARG A 71 1.13 11.51 5.50
CA ARG A 71 1.93 11.44 6.72
C ARG A 71 1.06 11.01 7.90
N PRO A 72 1.52 10.04 8.72
CA PRO A 72 0.87 9.75 9.99
C PRO A 72 0.96 11.00 10.88
N GLY A 73 -0.17 11.67 11.10
CA GLY A 73 -0.25 12.91 11.88
C GLY A 73 -0.55 14.18 11.08
N ALA A 74 -0.78 14.10 9.77
CA ALA A 74 -1.44 15.19 9.05
C ALA A 74 -2.92 15.25 9.48
N ARG A 75 -3.15 15.92 10.62
CA ARG A 75 -4.46 16.37 11.06
C ARG A 75 -5.03 17.21 9.92
N LEU A 76 -6.24 16.89 9.49
CA LEU A 76 -7.06 17.84 8.73
C LEU A 76 -7.44 18.93 9.73
N ASP A 77 -6.56 19.92 9.91
CA ASP A 77 -6.95 21.21 10.45
C ASP A 77 -7.46 22.03 9.27
N ALA A 78 -8.76 21.92 9.01
CA ALA A 78 -9.59 22.86 8.26
C ALA A 78 -11.04 22.73 8.73
#